data_AF-M0K4V7-F1
#
_entry.id   AF-M0K4V7-F1
#
_cell.length_a   1.000
_cell.length_b   1.000
_cell.length_c   1.000
_cell.angle_alpha   90.00
_cell.angle_beta   90.00
_cell.angle_gamma   90.00
#
_symmetry.space_group_name_H-M   'P 1'
#
loop_
_entity.id
_entity.type
_entity.pdbx_description
1 polymer ?
#
loop_
_entity_poly.entity_id
_entity_poly.type
_entity_poly.pdbx_seq_one_letter_code
_entity_poly.pdbx_strand_id
1 'polypeptide(L)'
;MPSQSDASTVVATGTSVATTGRRAGREATSTARDRLDADRVDFCQVFSSTGFDAEAVLAGVTALVDDETAVVGCTAGGTFTEERAMDAGVAVTLVTSDSFRFDTALATGLSENTRGAVRDAVRSLPENIEEPYQSALVLHDGLAGVGEQLSLSVQRRLGPYVEFAGGAASDGLRMESTPVFCDASVVEDAVVLVLISGKKRPVITVNHGHTPISEPWEVTDVSGNVVHELNGEPAFEVWKDAVRDHVAERTGIAVDDVPVGSAELRKLMVAYLFGIDQGETYKIRWPRTAIEETGALQFAVDIPEGTVLRIMHGNRADQIASAEQAAADAVSLCDGNIAGAFVYDCACRQILFDDAFSSAVDGITSTLSAPVAGFETYGELCMQAGQLSGFHNTTTVLFALPE
;
A
#
# COMPACT_ATOMS: atom_id res chain seq x y z
N MET A 1 -34.33 -26.23 11.41
CA MET A 1 -33.00 -25.78 10.98
C MET A 1 -32.44 -24.98 12.13
N PRO A 2 -31.28 -25.32 12.70
CA PRO A 2 -30.67 -24.46 13.70
C PRO A 2 -30.38 -23.12 13.02
N SER A 3 -30.74 -22.02 13.66
CA SER A 3 -30.36 -20.67 13.23
C SER A 3 -28.85 -20.66 12.99
N GLN A 4 -28.42 -20.17 11.82
CA GLN A 4 -27.03 -19.77 11.60
C GLN A 4 -26.66 -18.87 12.79
N SER A 5 -25.75 -19.33 13.65
CA SER A 5 -25.13 -18.45 14.63
C SER A 5 -24.38 -17.39 13.83
N ASP A 6 -24.70 -16.11 14.02
CA ASP A 6 -23.95 -15.02 13.40
C ASP A 6 -22.47 -15.17 13.82
N ALA A 7 -21.63 -15.59 12.89
CA ALA A 7 -20.19 -15.68 13.10
C ALA A 7 -19.64 -14.26 13.04
N SER A 8 -19.22 -13.72 14.17
CA SER A 8 -18.79 -12.33 14.33
C SER A 8 -17.30 -12.16 14.05
N THR A 9 -16.96 -11.14 13.26
CA THR A 9 -15.64 -10.54 13.16
C THR A 9 -15.64 -9.24 13.95
N VAL A 10 -14.68 -9.08 14.85
CA VAL A 10 -14.49 -7.85 15.63
C VAL A 10 -13.08 -7.36 15.36
N VAL A 11 -12.97 -6.05 15.08
CA VAL A 11 -11.69 -5.38 14.85
C VAL A 11 -11.55 -4.26 15.87
N ALA A 12 -10.33 -4.02 16.34
CA ALA A 12 -10.01 -2.85 17.13
C ALA A 12 -8.62 -2.33 16.77
N THR A 13 -8.42 -1.01 16.91
CA THR A 13 -7.13 -0.38 16.64
C THR A 13 -6.61 0.36 17.86
N GLY A 14 -5.30 0.62 17.86
CA GLY A 14 -4.63 1.38 18.90
C GLY A 14 -3.40 2.09 18.36
N THR A 15 -3.02 3.16 19.04
CA THR A 15 -1.89 4.01 18.64
C THR A 15 -0.99 4.34 19.82
N SER A 16 0.30 4.56 19.56
CA SER A 16 1.21 5.16 20.55
C SER A 16 2.24 6.07 19.88
N VAL A 17 2.59 7.12 20.63
CA VAL A 17 3.67 8.07 20.32
C VAL A 17 4.75 8.05 21.42
N ALA A 18 4.85 6.95 22.18
CA ALA A 18 5.87 6.80 23.21
C ALA A 18 7.27 6.87 22.59
N THR A 19 8.28 7.24 23.38
CA THR A 19 9.63 7.51 22.87
C THR A 19 10.53 6.28 22.71
N THR A 20 10.06 5.08 23.11
CA THR A 20 10.83 3.84 23.00
C THR A 20 9.99 2.76 22.36
N GLY A 21 10.57 1.95 21.47
CA GLY A 21 9.84 0.97 20.65
C GLY A 21 8.99 0.01 21.49
N ARG A 22 9.60 -0.62 22.50
CA ARG A 22 8.88 -1.58 23.37
C ARG A 22 7.68 -0.98 24.11
N ARG A 23 7.80 0.28 24.54
CA ARG A 23 6.69 0.99 25.18
C ARG A 23 5.63 1.36 24.17
N ALA A 24 6.02 1.83 22.98
CA ALA A 24 5.10 2.20 21.91
C ALA A 24 4.27 0.99 21.46
N GLY A 25 4.91 -0.15 21.20
CA GLY A 25 4.22 -1.41 20.87
C GLY A 25 3.24 -1.83 21.98
N ARG A 26 3.68 -1.81 23.24
CA ARG A 26 2.79 -2.15 24.38
C ARG A 26 1.59 -1.22 24.52
N GLU A 27 1.79 0.08 24.45
CA GLU A 27 0.70 1.06 24.61
C GLU A 27 -0.31 0.99 23.46
N ALA A 28 0.17 0.87 22.21
CA ALA A 28 -0.70 0.72 21.05
C ALA A 28 -1.52 -0.58 21.14
N THR A 29 -0.88 -1.72 21.43
CA THR A 29 -1.60 -3.00 21.57
C THR A 29 -2.53 -3.02 22.78
N SER A 30 -2.16 -2.43 23.92
CA SER A 30 -3.06 -2.32 25.08
C SER A 30 -4.31 -1.51 24.74
N THR A 31 -4.16 -0.41 24.01
CA THR A 31 -5.30 0.43 23.59
C THR A 31 -6.23 -0.34 22.64
N ALA A 32 -5.66 -1.11 21.70
CA ALA A 32 -6.44 -1.96 20.81
C ALA A 32 -7.15 -3.08 21.58
N ARG A 33 -6.48 -3.75 22.52
CA ARG A 33 -7.06 -4.78 23.41
C ARG A 33 -8.23 -4.24 24.24
N ASP A 34 -8.09 -3.06 24.83
CA ASP A 34 -9.14 -2.45 25.66
C ASP A 34 -10.41 -2.11 24.86
N ARG A 35 -10.28 -1.93 23.53
CA ARG A 35 -11.38 -1.65 22.60
C ARG A 35 -11.93 -2.90 21.92
N LEU A 36 -11.20 -4.01 21.96
CA LEU A 36 -11.60 -5.27 21.34
C LEU A 36 -12.62 -5.97 22.24
N ASP A 37 -13.85 -6.14 21.75
CA ASP A 37 -14.90 -6.88 22.46
C ASP A 37 -14.72 -8.40 22.32
N ALA A 38 -13.52 -8.89 22.64
CA ALA A 38 -13.15 -10.30 22.60
C ALA A 38 -11.89 -10.59 23.44
N ASP A 39 -11.86 -11.77 24.06
CA ASP A 39 -10.69 -12.22 24.85
C ASP A 39 -9.53 -12.72 23.95
N ARG A 40 -9.86 -13.34 22.81
CA ARG A 40 -8.92 -13.95 21.85
C ARG A 40 -8.51 -12.95 20.78
N VAL A 41 -7.25 -12.96 20.35
CA VAL A 41 -6.82 -12.31 19.09
C VAL A 41 -6.36 -13.36 18.09
N ASP A 42 -6.97 -13.37 16.91
CA ASP A 42 -6.63 -14.29 15.83
C ASP A 42 -5.57 -13.68 14.89
N PHE A 43 -5.61 -12.35 14.69
CA PHE A 43 -4.67 -11.64 13.82
C PHE A 43 -4.30 -10.26 14.36
N CYS A 44 -3.04 -9.87 14.17
CA CYS A 44 -2.51 -8.57 14.55
C CYS A 44 -1.68 -8.00 13.39
N GLN A 45 -2.02 -6.79 12.92
CA GLN A 45 -1.18 -6.04 12.00
C GLN A 45 -0.58 -4.82 12.71
N VAL A 46 0.73 -4.62 12.58
CA VAL A 46 1.45 -3.50 13.20
C VAL A 46 2.24 -2.70 12.18
N PHE A 47 2.13 -1.36 12.25
CA PHE A 47 2.96 -0.44 11.49
C PHE A 47 3.79 0.39 12.45
N SER A 48 5.11 0.41 12.23
CA SER A 48 6.05 1.12 13.09
C SER A 48 6.76 2.21 12.31
N SER A 49 6.67 3.46 12.76
CA SER A 49 7.50 4.52 12.20
C SER A 49 9.00 4.20 12.34
N THR A 50 9.81 4.65 11.38
CA THR A 50 11.24 4.33 11.31
C THR A 50 12.13 4.98 12.36
N GLY A 51 11.57 5.84 13.22
CA GLY A 51 12.26 6.33 14.41
C GLY A 51 12.41 5.29 15.52
N PHE A 52 11.73 4.14 15.42
CA PHE A 52 11.77 3.08 16.41
C PHE A 52 12.69 1.92 16.03
N ASP A 53 13.25 1.29 17.05
CA ASP A 53 13.76 -0.09 16.93
C ASP A 53 12.55 -1.03 16.73
N ALA A 54 12.43 -1.56 15.52
CA ALA A 54 11.34 -2.43 15.11
C ALA A 54 11.27 -3.74 15.92
N GLU A 55 12.41 -4.33 16.30
CA GLU A 55 12.42 -5.54 17.15
C GLU A 55 11.86 -5.21 18.54
N ALA A 56 12.23 -4.04 19.08
CA ALA A 56 11.70 -3.58 20.35
C ALA A 56 10.18 -3.33 20.28
N VAL A 57 9.68 -2.70 19.20
CA VAL A 57 8.23 -2.51 18.99
C VAL A 57 7.51 -3.85 18.94
N LEU A 58 7.99 -4.78 18.12
CA LEU A 58 7.37 -6.10 17.95
C LEU A 58 7.38 -6.89 19.26
N ALA A 59 8.46 -6.84 20.04
CA ALA A 59 8.52 -7.42 21.39
C ALA A 59 7.54 -6.78 22.39
N GLY A 60 7.14 -5.53 22.15
CA GLY A 60 6.08 -4.86 22.91
C GLY A 60 4.70 -5.38 22.56
N VAL A 61 4.43 -5.56 21.26
CA VAL A 61 3.17 -6.08 20.71
C VAL A 61 2.95 -7.54 21.11
N THR A 62 3.92 -8.41 20.83
CA THR A 62 3.84 -9.86 21.08
C THR A 62 3.65 -10.19 22.56
N ALA A 63 4.05 -9.30 23.47
CA ALA A 63 3.85 -9.49 24.90
C ALA A 63 2.39 -9.27 25.39
N LEU A 64 1.47 -8.89 24.50
CA LEU A 64 0.07 -8.59 24.81
C LEU A 64 -0.93 -9.27 23.85
N VAL A 65 -0.45 -10.03 22.87
CA VAL A 65 -1.29 -10.89 22.01
C VAL A 65 -1.13 -12.35 22.41
N ASP A 66 -1.99 -13.22 21.91
CA ASP A 66 -1.95 -14.65 22.21
C ASP A 66 -0.78 -15.31 21.44
N ASP A 67 -0.24 -16.43 21.94
CA ASP A 67 0.88 -17.13 21.30
C ASP A 67 0.51 -17.66 19.90
N GLU A 68 -0.78 -17.95 19.67
CA GLU A 68 -1.30 -18.39 18.37
C GLU A 68 -1.71 -17.21 17.45
N THR A 69 -1.63 -15.97 17.91
CA THR A 69 -1.97 -14.80 17.08
C THR A 69 -1.02 -14.69 15.90
N ALA A 70 -1.55 -14.64 14.68
CA ALA A 70 -0.79 -14.28 13.50
C ALA A 70 -0.39 -12.80 13.55
N VAL A 71 0.90 -12.49 13.75
CA VAL A 71 1.40 -11.11 13.82
C VAL A 71 2.15 -10.77 12.54
N VAL A 72 1.74 -9.71 11.85
CA VAL A 72 2.47 -9.20 10.67
C VAL A 72 2.60 -7.69 10.71
N GLY A 73 3.49 -7.14 9.92
CA GLY A 73 3.67 -5.69 9.89
C GLY A 73 4.83 -5.25 9.04
N CYS A 74 5.16 -3.97 9.14
CA CYS A 74 6.36 -3.42 8.56
C CYS A 74 6.72 -2.06 9.17
N THR A 75 7.87 -1.55 8.77
CA THR A 75 8.18 -0.14 8.98
C THR A 75 7.37 0.77 8.06
N ALA A 76 7.20 2.01 8.51
CA ALA A 76 6.44 3.03 7.81
C ALA A 76 7.09 4.42 7.93
N GLY A 77 6.86 5.28 6.94
CA GLY A 77 7.16 6.72 7.00
C GLY A 77 6.16 7.50 7.86
N GLY A 78 4.88 7.11 7.77
CA GLY A 78 3.78 7.64 8.58
C GLY A 78 2.76 6.54 8.85
N THR A 79 2.08 6.63 9.99
CA THR A 79 1.09 5.63 10.44
C THR A 79 -0.18 6.33 10.88
N PHE A 80 -1.33 5.67 10.78
CA PHE A 80 -2.60 6.26 11.19
C PHE A 80 -3.62 5.22 11.62
N THR A 81 -4.58 5.66 12.43
CA THR A 81 -5.84 4.96 12.68
C THR A 81 -7.02 5.91 12.52
N GLU A 82 -8.24 5.43 12.79
CA GLU A 82 -9.42 6.30 12.86
C GLU A 82 -9.34 7.40 13.92
N GLU A 83 -8.41 7.30 14.87
CA GLU A 83 -8.21 8.31 15.92
C GLU A 83 -7.32 9.48 15.45
N ARG A 84 -6.26 9.18 14.69
CA ARG A 84 -5.24 10.17 14.30
C ARG A 84 -4.25 9.63 13.27
N ALA A 85 -3.68 10.55 12.50
CA ALA A 85 -2.43 10.34 11.76
C ALA A 85 -1.19 10.73 12.59
N MET A 86 -0.08 10.04 12.37
CA MET A 86 1.17 10.19 13.12
C MET A 86 2.39 10.05 12.21
N ASP A 87 3.21 11.09 12.13
CA ASP A 87 4.53 11.04 11.46
C ASP A 87 5.51 10.11 12.21
N ALA A 88 5.41 10.10 13.54
CA ALA A 88 6.23 9.26 14.42
C ALA A 88 5.32 8.57 15.43
N GLY A 89 4.97 7.31 15.16
CA GLY A 89 4.12 6.50 16.01
C GLY A 89 4.14 5.02 15.65
N VAL A 90 3.36 4.27 16.40
CA VAL A 90 3.03 2.86 16.13
C VAL A 90 1.51 2.77 16.04
N ALA A 91 1.01 2.14 14.98
CA ALA A 91 -0.40 1.76 14.83
C ALA A 91 -0.54 0.24 14.87
N VAL A 92 -1.53 -0.25 15.59
CA VAL A 92 -1.84 -1.68 15.74
C VAL A 92 -3.31 -1.91 15.42
N THR A 93 -3.59 -2.97 14.67
CA THR A 93 -4.94 -3.53 14.47
C THR A 93 -4.98 -4.94 15.03
N LEU A 94 -5.99 -5.24 15.83
CA LEU A 94 -6.30 -6.57 16.34
C LEU A 94 -7.61 -7.06 15.73
N VAL A 95 -7.66 -8.34 15.37
CA VAL A 95 -8.84 -8.98 14.79
C VAL A 95 -9.14 -10.28 15.54
N THR A 96 -10.41 -10.47 15.84
CA THR A 96 -10.98 -11.75 16.27
C THR A 96 -12.06 -12.14 15.28
N SER A 97 -12.07 -13.39 14.80
CA SER A 97 -13.08 -13.83 13.85
C SER A 97 -13.41 -15.32 13.94
N ASP A 98 -14.70 -15.63 13.92
CA ASP A 98 -15.19 -16.99 13.62
C ASP A 98 -15.49 -17.19 12.12
N SER A 99 -15.33 -16.14 11.32
CA SER A 99 -15.59 -16.09 9.87
C SER A 99 -14.33 -16.20 9.03
N PHE A 100 -13.17 -15.83 9.58
CA PHE A 100 -11.88 -15.77 8.88
C PHE A 100 -10.79 -16.52 9.64
N ARG A 101 -9.91 -17.19 8.89
CA ARG A 101 -8.63 -17.72 9.37
C ARG A 101 -7.50 -16.96 8.68
N PHE A 102 -6.43 -16.70 9.42
CA PHE A 102 -5.27 -15.96 8.97
C PHE A 102 -4.03 -16.86 9.04
N ASP A 103 -3.50 -17.26 7.88
CA ASP A 103 -2.29 -18.06 7.79
C ASP A 103 -1.14 -17.18 7.27
N THR A 104 -0.05 -17.06 8.02
CA THR A 104 1.07 -16.18 7.68
C THR A 104 2.24 -16.97 7.07
N ALA A 105 2.98 -16.31 6.18
CA ALA A 105 4.22 -16.82 5.65
C ALA A 105 5.22 -15.69 5.39
N LEU A 106 6.50 -15.97 5.63
CA LEU A 106 7.62 -15.08 5.38
C LEU A 106 8.64 -15.77 4.47
N ALA A 107 9.18 -15.06 3.49
CA ALA A 107 10.33 -15.50 2.72
C ALA A 107 11.30 -14.33 2.43
N THR A 108 12.59 -14.64 2.42
CA THR A 108 13.69 -13.69 2.17
C THR A 108 14.30 -13.90 0.78
N GLY A 109 15.26 -13.07 0.38
CA GLY A 109 15.90 -13.14 -0.94
C GLY A 109 14.99 -12.55 -2.03
N LEU A 110 14.17 -11.57 -1.68
CA LEU A 110 13.12 -11.02 -2.53
C LEU A 110 13.71 -10.34 -3.78
N SER A 111 14.73 -9.50 -3.60
CA SER A 111 15.40 -8.75 -4.67
C SER A 111 16.22 -9.64 -5.61
N GLU A 112 16.83 -10.71 -5.09
CA GLU A 112 17.62 -11.65 -5.91
C GLU A 112 16.72 -12.57 -6.75
N ASN A 113 15.64 -13.10 -6.15
CA ASN A 113 14.75 -14.05 -6.82
C ASN A 113 13.30 -13.95 -6.34
N THR A 114 12.61 -12.91 -6.79
CA THR A 114 11.20 -12.64 -6.48
C THR A 114 10.30 -13.87 -6.63
N ARG A 115 10.44 -14.60 -7.74
CA ARG A 115 9.63 -15.80 -8.01
C ARG A 115 9.94 -16.96 -7.06
N GLY A 116 11.19 -17.07 -6.63
CA GLY A 116 11.67 -18.04 -5.65
C GLY A 116 11.13 -17.72 -4.25
N ALA A 117 11.29 -16.48 -3.80
CA ALA A 117 10.79 -16.01 -2.51
C ALA A 117 9.26 -16.21 -2.40
N VAL A 118 8.49 -15.81 -3.41
CA VAL A 118 7.03 -16.03 -3.42
C VAL A 118 6.67 -17.51 -3.41
N ARG A 119 7.39 -18.35 -4.17
CA ARG A 119 7.16 -19.80 -4.15
C ARG A 119 7.37 -20.36 -2.74
N ASP A 120 8.42 -19.92 -2.06
CA ASP A 120 8.78 -20.46 -0.75
C ASP A 120 7.84 -19.95 0.36
N ALA A 121 7.38 -18.70 0.28
CA ALA A 121 6.30 -18.19 1.14
C ALA A 121 4.99 -18.99 0.93
N VAL A 122 4.54 -19.16 -0.32
CA VAL A 122 3.29 -19.88 -0.60
C VAL A 122 3.33 -21.36 -0.19
N ARG A 123 4.49 -22.01 -0.26
CA ARG A 123 4.66 -23.40 0.20
C ARG A 123 4.46 -23.59 1.71
N SER A 124 4.63 -22.53 2.49
CA SER A 124 4.42 -22.55 3.94
C SER A 124 2.95 -22.33 4.31
N LEU A 125 2.11 -21.95 3.35
CA LEU A 125 0.67 -21.74 3.54
C LEU A 125 -0.10 -23.06 3.33
N PRO A 126 -1.29 -23.19 3.92
CA PRO A 126 -2.11 -24.39 3.76
C PRO A 126 -2.65 -24.53 2.33
N GLU A 127 -2.58 -25.75 1.78
CA GLU A 127 -3.04 -26.06 0.41
C GLU A 127 -4.53 -26.43 0.35
N ASN A 128 -5.06 -27.09 1.39
CA ASN A 128 -6.44 -27.58 1.43
C ASN A 128 -7.29 -26.61 2.27
N ILE A 129 -7.94 -25.67 1.59
CA ILE A 129 -8.82 -24.68 2.19
C ILE A 129 -10.26 -25.07 1.86
N GLU A 130 -11.08 -25.24 2.90
CA GLU A 130 -12.49 -25.67 2.77
C GLU A 130 -13.43 -24.47 2.61
N GLU A 131 -12.97 -23.30 3.05
CA GLU A 131 -13.69 -22.04 3.01
C GLU A 131 -13.96 -21.59 1.56
N PRO A 132 -15.17 -21.04 1.29
CA PRO A 132 -15.56 -20.66 -0.07
C PRO A 132 -14.83 -19.44 -0.61
N TYR A 133 -14.24 -18.61 0.25
CA TYR A 133 -13.54 -17.39 -0.14
C TYR A 133 -12.09 -17.40 0.33
N GLN A 134 -11.22 -16.93 -0.55
CA GLN A 134 -9.79 -16.76 -0.30
C GLN A 134 -9.36 -15.38 -0.78
N SER A 135 -8.54 -14.71 0.02
CA SER A 135 -7.89 -13.44 -0.31
C SER A 135 -6.53 -13.38 0.39
N ALA A 136 -5.71 -12.38 0.10
CA ALA A 136 -4.46 -12.20 0.83
C ALA A 136 -4.12 -10.74 1.16
N LEU A 137 -3.32 -10.58 2.22
CA LEU A 137 -2.53 -9.37 2.46
C LEU A 137 -1.07 -9.63 2.09
N VAL A 138 -0.42 -8.66 1.44
CA VAL A 138 0.97 -8.76 0.99
C VAL A 138 1.76 -7.54 1.44
N LEU A 139 2.71 -7.74 2.35
CA LEU A 139 3.68 -6.71 2.72
C LEU A 139 5.05 -7.13 2.18
N HIS A 140 5.84 -6.18 1.70
CA HIS A 140 7.19 -6.49 1.24
C HIS A 140 8.17 -5.35 1.51
N ASP A 141 9.44 -5.70 1.49
CA ASP A 141 10.52 -4.73 1.53
C ASP A 141 10.41 -3.76 0.33
N GLY A 142 10.17 -2.48 0.62
CA GLY A 142 9.93 -1.46 -0.39
C GLY A 142 11.18 -1.08 -1.20
N LEU A 143 12.38 -1.36 -0.69
CA LEU A 143 13.63 -1.08 -1.39
C LEU A 143 14.05 -2.20 -2.35
N ALA A 144 13.34 -3.33 -2.36
CA ALA A 144 13.60 -4.42 -3.30
C ALA A 144 13.29 -4.04 -4.76
N GLY A 145 12.42 -3.05 -5.02
CA GLY A 145 12.13 -2.56 -6.38
C GLY A 145 11.39 -3.54 -7.30
N VAL A 146 10.77 -4.59 -6.75
CA VAL A 146 10.16 -5.70 -7.51
C VAL A 146 8.63 -5.75 -7.45
N GLY A 147 7.97 -4.66 -7.03
CA GLY A 147 6.53 -4.66 -6.71
C GLY A 147 5.61 -5.23 -7.78
N GLU A 148 5.82 -4.85 -9.05
CA GLU A 148 5.03 -5.38 -10.18
C GLU A 148 5.29 -6.88 -10.39
N GLN A 149 6.55 -7.30 -10.45
CA GLN A 149 6.93 -8.71 -10.59
C GLN A 149 6.44 -9.57 -9.41
N LEU A 150 6.46 -9.01 -8.20
CA LEU A 150 5.95 -9.62 -6.98
C LEU A 150 4.45 -9.87 -7.12
N SER A 151 3.66 -8.85 -7.49
CA SER A 151 2.21 -8.95 -7.63
C SER A 151 1.79 -10.07 -8.60
N LEU A 152 2.45 -10.15 -9.77
CA LEU A 152 2.19 -11.19 -10.76
C LEU A 152 2.61 -12.57 -10.28
N SER A 153 3.71 -12.65 -9.53
CA SER A 153 4.20 -13.90 -8.96
C SER A 153 3.26 -14.44 -7.87
N VAL A 154 2.73 -13.56 -7.03
CA VAL A 154 1.74 -13.90 -5.99
C VAL A 154 0.45 -14.40 -6.62
N GLN A 155 -0.15 -13.64 -7.56
CA GLN A 155 -1.38 -14.04 -8.26
C GLN A 155 -1.22 -15.41 -8.94
N ARG A 156 -0.08 -15.62 -9.63
CA ARG A 156 0.20 -16.89 -10.31
C ARG A 156 0.30 -18.08 -9.35
N ARG A 157 0.75 -17.85 -8.11
CA ARG A 157 0.97 -18.91 -7.12
C ARG A 157 -0.27 -19.20 -6.29
N LEU A 158 -1.00 -18.17 -5.86
CA LEU A 158 -2.25 -18.32 -5.11
C LEU A 158 -3.42 -18.73 -6.01
N GLY A 159 -3.38 -18.33 -7.28
CA GLY A 159 -4.40 -18.63 -8.28
C GLY A 159 -5.12 -17.36 -8.77
N PRO A 160 -5.73 -17.42 -9.97
CA PRO A 160 -6.26 -16.23 -10.66
C PRO A 160 -7.50 -15.61 -9.99
N TYR A 161 -8.09 -16.30 -9.01
CA TYR A 161 -9.29 -15.87 -8.28
C TYR A 161 -8.98 -15.38 -6.86
N VAL A 162 -7.74 -15.51 -6.39
CA VAL A 162 -7.33 -15.00 -5.08
C VAL A 162 -6.93 -13.55 -5.24
N GLU A 163 -7.79 -12.67 -4.76
CA GLU A 163 -7.55 -11.23 -4.75
C GLU A 163 -6.68 -10.87 -3.55
N PHE A 164 -5.85 -9.83 -3.69
CA PHE A 164 -5.01 -9.39 -2.59
C PHE A 164 -4.76 -7.90 -2.58
N ALA A 165 -4.49 -7.41 -1.37
CA ALA A 165 -4.13 -6.03 -1.09
C ALA A 165 -2.83 -5.97 -0.29
N GLY A 166 -2.23 -4.78 -0.18
CA GLY A 166 -1.06 -4.58 0.65
C GLY A 166 -0.21 -3.41 0.20
N GLY A 167 1.06 -3.43 0.58
CA GLY A 167 1.97 -2.36 0.21
C GLY A 167 3.43 -2.64 0.54
N ALA A 168 4.27 -1.82 -0.09
CA ALA A 168 5.70 -1.74 0.16
C ALA A 168 5.96 -1.02 1.49
N ALA A 169 6.72 -1.65 2.38
CA ALA A 169 7.25 -1.03 3.58
C ALA A 169 8.02 0.26 3.21
N SER A 170 8.03 1.24 4.11
CA SER A 170 8.61 2.55 3.84
C SER A 170 9.40 3.08 5.03
N ASP A 171 10.19 4.13 4.77
CA ASP A 171 11.08 4.73 5.77
C ASP A 171 11.11 6.26 5.77
N GLY A 172 10.01 6.90 5.38
CA GLY A 172 9.88 8.36 5.44
C GLY A 172 10.77 9.07 4.42
N LEU A 173 10.86 8.50 3.22
CA LEU A 173 11.67 8.94 2.08
C LEU A 173 13.20 8.92 2.32
N ARG A 174 13.67 8.18 3.33
CA ARG A 174 15.12 8.01 3.62
C ARG A 174 15.80 7.07 2.64
N MET A 175 15.10 6.04 2.18
CA MET A 175 15.59 5.02 1.24
C MET A 175 16.80 4.24 1.77
N GLU A 176 16.77 3.90 3.06
CA GLU A 176 17.85 3.24 3.80
C GLU A 176 17.47 1.82 4.27
N SER A 177 16.28 1.62 4.84
CA SER A 177 15.88 0.33 5.45
C SER A 177 14.36 0.22 5.57
N THR A 178 13.77 -0.84 4.97
CA THR A 178 12.31 -1.06 5.01
C THR A 178 11.92 -2.50 5.39
N PRO A 179 12.25 -2.95 6.63
CA PRO A 179 11.97 -4.31 7.05
C PRO A 179 10.46 -4.59 7.21
N VAL A 180 10.10 -5.84 6.95
CA VAL A 180 8.78 -6.42 7.19
C VAL A 180 8.81 -7.33 8.41
N PHE A 181 7.66 -7.50 9.05
CA PHE A 181 7.51 -8.25 10.29
C PHE A 181 6.62 -9.46 10.09
N CYS A 182 7.02 -10.59 10.65
CA CYS A 182 6.19 -11.80 10.76
C CYS A 182 6.51 -12.50 12.09
N ASP A 183 5.49 -12.65 12.91
CA ASP A 183 5.55 -13.18 14.28
C ASP A 183 6.55 -12.41 15.15
N ALA A 184 7.67 -13.03 15.50
CA ALA A 184 8.76 -12.41 16.26
C ALA A 184 9.92 -11.90 15.39
N SER A 185 9.81 -12.01 14.06
CA SER A 185 10.90 -11.71 13.13
C SER A 185 10.74 -10.33 12.50
N VAL A 186 11.85 -9.58 12.41
CA VAL A 186 11.98 -8.34 11.66
C VAL A 186 13.04 -8.58 10.58
N VAL A 187 12.65 -8.49 9.31
CA VAL A 187 13.49 -8.98 8.21
C VAL A 187 13.46 -8.04 7.00
N GLU A 188 14.63 -7.76 6.44
CA GLU A 188 14.82 -7.04 5.18
C GLU A 188 14.89 -8.01 4.00
N ASP A 189 14.80 -7.49 2.78
CA ASP A 189 14.82 -8.23 1.52
C ASP A 189 13.82 -9.39 1.52
N ALA A 190 12.60 -9.11 1.99
CA ALA A 190 11.60 -10.12 2.31
C ALA A 190 10.17 -9.74 1.89
N VAL A 191 9.33 -10.77 1.79
CA VAL A 191 7.89 -10.67 1.59
C VAL A 191 7.15 -11.42 2.69
N VAL A 192 6.09 -10.82 3.19
CA VAL A 192 5.12 -11.40 4.11
C VAL A 192 3.80 -11.58 3.37
N LEU A 193 3.25 -12.80 3.42
CA LEU A 193 1.93 -13.14 2.92
C LEU A 193 1.02 -13.50 4.09
N VAL A 194 -0.20 -12.99 4.07
CA VAL A 194 -1.29 -13.47 4.93
C VAL A 194 -2.35 -14.05 4.02
N LEU A 195 -2.54 -15.37 4.04
CA LEU A 195 -3.65 -16.01 3.37
C LEU A 195 -4.87 -15.94 4.28
N ILE A 196 -5.93 -15.33 3.78
CA ILE A 196 -7.18 -15.12 4.50
C ILE A 196 -8.23 -15.99 3.84
N SER A 197 -8.57 -17.09 4.52
CA SER A 197 -9.67 -17.98 4.13
C SER A 197 -10.89 -17.70 4.99
N GLY A 198 -12.06 -17.59 4.38
CA GLY A 198 -13.26 -17.23 5.14
C GLY A 198 -14.60 -17.66 4.57
N LYS A 199 -15.60 -17.65 5.46
CA LYS A 199 -17.02 -17.90 5.14
C LYS A 199 -17.68 -16.70 4.45
N LYS A 200 -17.09 -15.51 4.60
CA LYS A 200 -17.50 -14.25 3.98
C LYS A 200 -16.39 -13.75 3.06
N ARG A 201 -16.72 -12.86 2.12
CA ARG A 201 -15.76 -12.30 1.18
C ARG A 201 -15.25 -10.94 1.70
N PRO A 202 -13.94 -10.76 1.93
CA PRO A 202 -13.38 -9.44 2.19
C PRO A 202 -13.55 -8.52 0.98
N VAL A 203 -13.58 -7.21 1.23
CA VAL A 203 -13.71 -6.21 0.18
C VAL A 203 -12.36 -5.55 -0.07
N ILE A 204 -11.94 -5.50 -1.33
CA ILE A 204 -10.70 -4.85 -1.75
C ILE A 204 -11.03 -3.75 -2.74
N THR A 205 -10.63 -2.52 -2.43
CA THR A 205 -10.82 -1.35 -3.29
C THR A 205 -9.51 -0.60 -3.50
N VAL A 206 -9.43 0.09 -4.63
CA VAL A 206 -8.29 0.94 -4.99
C VAL A 206 -8.79 2.14 -5.75
N ASN A 207 -8.26 3.32 -5.45
CA ASN A 207 -8.61 4.54 -6.18
C ASN A 207 -7.42 5.50 -6.30
N HIS A 208 -7.43 6.35 -7.33
CA HIS A 208 -6.43 7.39 -7.59
C HIS A 208 -7.10 8.73 -7.93
N GLY A 209 -6.51 9.83 -7.46
CA GLY A 209 -7.01 11.19 -7.74
C GLY A 209 -6.37 11.84 -8.96
N HIS A 210 -6.18 11.08 -10.04
CA HIS A 210 -5.45 11.54 -11.24
C HIS A 210 -6.30 11.47 -12.50
N THR A 211 -6.15 12.47 -13.38
CA THR A 211 -6.86 12.57 -14.66
C THR A 211 -5.86 12.77 -15.81
N PRO A 212 -6.08 12.17 -17.00
CA PRO A 212 -5.15 12.31 -18.12
C PRO A 212 -5.21 13.74 -18.69
N ILE A 213 -4.05 14.32 -18.98
CA ILE A 213 -3.94 15.68 -19.56
C ILE A 213 -3.26 15.72 -20.92
N SER A 214 -2.87 14.56 -21.46
CA SER A 214 -2.07 14.48 -22.69
C SER A 214 -2.52 13.42 -23.69
N GLU A 215 -1.99 13.51 -24.91
CA GLU A 215 -1.88 12.36 -25.82
C GLU A 215 -1.08 11.18 -25.23
N PRO A 216 -1.25 9.97 -25.79
CA PRO A 216 -0.42 8.83 -25.45
C PRO A 216 0.96 8.86 -26.12
N TRP A 217 1.99 8.41 -25.41
CA TRP A 217 3.34 8.15 -25.93
C TRP A 217 3.77 6.71 -25.67
N GLU A 218 4.42 6.11 -26.65
CA GLU A 218 4.96 4.77 -26.57
C GLU A 218 6.40 4.82 -26.02
N VAL A 219 6.71 3.91 -25.09
CA VAL A 219 8.08 3.70 -24.61
C VAL A 219 8.89 3.01 -25.71
N THR A 220 9.89 3.72 -26.26
CA THR A 220 10.69 3.24 -27.40
C THR A 220 12.13 2.86 -27.03
N ASP A 221 12.65 3.32 -25.90
CA ASP A 221 13.94 2.88 -25.36
C ASP A 221 13.87 2.83 -23.82
N VAL A 222 14.20 1.67 -23.24
CA VAL A 222 14.08 1.40 -21.81
C VAL A 222 15.06 0.33 -21.34
N SER A 223 15.62 0.55 -20.16
CA SER A 223 16.46 -0.42 -19.44
C SER A 223 15.87 -0.69 -18.06
N GLY A 224 15.07 -1.76 -17.95
CA GLY A 224 14.38 -2.12 -16.71
C GLY A 224 13.34 -1.07 -16.31
N ASN A 225 13.61 -0.33 -15.23
CA ASN A 225 12.77 0.77 -14.77
C ASN A 225 13.24 2.16 -15.24
N VAL A 226 14.27 2.25 -16.09
CA VAL A 226 14.79 3.52 -16.62
C VAL A 226 14.34 3.69 -18.07
N VAL A 227 13.38 4.57 -18.29
CA VAL A 227 12.85 4.94 -19.61
C VAL A 227 13.71 6.08 -20.18
N HIS A 228 14.35 5.81 -21.31
CA HIS A 228 15.21 6.77 -22.00
C HIS A 228 14.41 7.58 -23.03
N GLU A 229 13.55 6.92 -23.80
CA GLU A 229 12.81 7.55 -24.89
C GLU A 229 11.31 7.24 -24.87
N LEU A 230 10.53 8.26 -25.22
CA LEU A 230 9.10 8.19 -25.52
C LEU A 230 8.90 8.67 -26.97
N ASN A 231 8.34 7.82 -27.83
CA ASN A 231 8.20 8.08 -29.27
C ASN A 231 9.51 8.50 -29.99
N GLY A 232 10.67 8.02 -29.52
CA GLY A 232 11.98 8.38 -30.06
C GLY A 232 12.53 9.72 -29.59
N GLU A 233 11.91 10.35 -28.58
CA GLU A 233 12.36 11.60 -27.96
C GLU A 233 12.75 11.37 -26.49
N PRO A 234 13.71 12.13 -25.92
CA PRO A 234 14.12 11.98 -24.53
C PRO A 234 12.94 12.11 -23.55
N ALA A 235 12.75 11.11 -22.70
CA ALA A 235 11.54 10.97 -21.89
C ALA A 235 11.25 12.17 -20.96
N PHE A 236 12.29 12.76 -20.37
CA PHE A 236 12.15 13.94 -19.51
C PHE A 236 11.78 15.20 -20.29
N GLU A 237 12.23 15.35 -21.53
CA GLU A 237 11.84 16.48 -22.39
C GLU A 237 10.37 16.37 -22.80
N VAL A 238 9.93 15.16 -23.20
CA VAL A 238 8.51 14.87 -23.45
C VAL A 238 7.65 15.19 -22.23
N TRP A 239 8.09 14.80 -21.03
CA TRP A 239 7.40 15.15 -19.78
C TRP A 239 7.32 16.67 -19.58
N LYS A 240 8.44 17.40 -19.69
CA LYS A 240 8.47 18.85 -19.51
C LYS A 240 7.53 19.57 -20.48
N ASP A 241 7.58 19.20 -21.76
CA ASP A 241 6.74 19.82 -22.77
C ASP A 241 5.25 19.55 -22.54
N ALA A 242 4.90 18.32 -22.15
CA ALA A 242 3.52 17.95 -21.85
C ALA A 242 2.91 18.69 -20.66
N VAL A 243 3.72 19.02 -19.64
CA VAL A 243 3.24 19.70 -18.43
C VAL A 243 3.36 21.23 -18.48
N ARG A 244 4.16 21.76 -19.40
CA ARG A 244 4.58 23.17 -19.50
C ARG A 244 3.45 24.17 -19.30
N ASP A 245 2.46 24.12 -20.18
CA ASP A 245 1.36 25.10 -20.16
C ASP A 245 0.47 24.90 -18.93
N HIS A 246 0.18 23.64 -18.60
CA HIS A 246 -0.70 23.32 -17.47
C HIS A 246 -0.08 23.71 -16.11
N VAL A 247 1.24 23.55 -15.94
CA VAL A 247 1.99 24.01 -14.77
C VAL A 247 2.00 25.54 -14.71
N ALA A 248 2.32 26.21 -15.82
CA ALA A 248 2.37 27.66 -15.88
C ALA A 248 1.01 28.30 -15.56
N GLU A 249 -0.08 27.78 -16.11
CA GLU A 249 -1.44 28.27 -15.87
C GLU A 249 -1.90 28.09 -14.42
N ARG A 250 -1.56 26.96 -13.79
CA ARG A 250 -2.04 26.63 -12.43
C ARG A 250 -1.18 27.19 -11.31
N THR A 251 0.13 27.33 -11.54
CA THR A 251 1.11 27.63 -10.48
C THR A 251 1.91 28.89 -10.75
N GLY A 252 1.94 29.38 -12.00
CA GLY A 252 2.83 30.46 -12.43
C GLY A 252 4.29 30.05 -12.59
N ILE A 253 4.61 28.77 -12.41
CA ILE A 253 5.97 28.22 -12.55
C ILE A 253 6.26 27.93 -14.03
N ALA A 254 7.41 28.38 -14.52
CA ALA A 254 7.95 27.94 -15.79
C ALA A 254 8.77 26.67 -15.57
N VAL A 255 8.31 25.51 -16.05
CA VAL A 255 8.94 24.20 -15.77
C VAL A 255 10.41 24.12 -16.22
N ASP A 256 10.78 24.82 -17.30
CA ASP A 256 12.17 24.87 -17.78
C ASP A 256 13.14 25.56 -16.81
N ASP A 257 12.63 26.47 -15.98
CA ASP A 257 13.42 27.22 -15.01
C ASP A 257 13.61 26.45 -13.70
N VAL A 258 12.94 25.30 -13.55
CA VAL A 258 12.98 24.49 -12.33
C VAL A 258 14.23 23.58 -12.37
N PRO A 259 15.18 23.73 -11.43
CA PRO A 259 16.40 22.93 -11.45
C PRO A 259 16.10 21.44 -11.26
N VAL A 260 16.81 20.60 -12.03
CA VAL A 260 16.74 19.14 -11.87
C VAL A 260 17.23 18.75 -10.47
N GLY A 261 16.53 17.80 -9.84
CA GLY A 261 16.82 17.37 -8.47
C GLY A 261 16.32 18.32 -7.37
N SER A 262 15.73 19.46 -7.72
CA SER A 262 15.12 20.37 -6.74
C SER A 262 13.88 19.75 -6.07
N ALA A 263 13.56 20.24 -4.88
CA ALA A 263 12.31 19.87 -4.20
C ALA A 263 11.07 20.31 -5.00
N GLU A 264 11.16 21.44 -5.71
CA GLU A 264 10.09 21.96 -6.58
C GLU A 264 9.81 20.99 -7.74
N LEU A 265 10.85 20.51 -8.43
CA LEU A 265 10.67 19.51 -9.49
C LEU A 265 10.08 18.22 -8.94
N ARG A 266 10.52 17.77 -7.75
CA ARG A 266 9.96 16.57 -7.11
C ARG A 266 8.46 16.73 -6.84
N LYS A 267 8.02 17.89 -6.32
CA LYS A 267 6.60 18.18 -6.12
C LYS A 267 5.82 18.16 -7.44
N LEU A 268 6.38 18.77 -8.49
CA LEU A 268 5.77 18.75 -9.82
C LEU A 268 5.67 17.32 -10.38
N MET A 269 6.71 16.50 -10.31
CA MET A 269 6.69 15.12 -10.83
C MET A 269 5.74 14.19 -10.06
N VAL A 270 5.42 14.51 -8.81
CA VAL A 270 4.38 13.79 -8.06
C VAL A 270 2.98 14.23 -8.50
N ALA A 271 2.77 15.54 -8.74
CA ALA A 271 1.49 16.06 -9.22
C ALA A 271 1.21 15.70 -10.68
N TYR A 272 2.27 15.56 -11.49
CA TYR A 272 2.27 15.27 -12.91
C TYR A 272 3.08 14.00 -13.18
N LEU A 273 2.40 12.87 -13.21
CA LEU A 273 3.00 11.54 -13.32
C LEU A 273 2.47 10.80 -14.54
N PHE A 274 2.77 9.52 -14.70
CA PHE A 274 2.30 8.73 -15.84
C PHE A 274 1.15 7.79 -15.49
N GLY A 275 0.28 7.54 -16.46
CA GLY A 275 -0.80 6.56 -16.37
C GLY A 275 -0.75 5.59 -17.55
N ILE A 276 -1.01 4.31 -17.27
CA ILE A 276 -1.24 3.26 -18.26
C ILE A 276 -2.75 2.99 -18.32
N ASP A 277 -3.34 3.13 -19.50
CA ASP A 277 -4.78 2.90 -19.71
C ASP A 277 -5.15 1.43 -19.42
N GLN A 278 -6.19 1.20 -18.63
CA GLN A 278 -6.76 -0.12 -18.31
C GLN A 278 -8.23 -0.25 -18.79
N GLY A 279 -8.69 0.66 -19.65
CA GLY A 279 -10.05 0.72 -20.17
C GLY A 279 -10.97 1.60 -19.32
N GLU A 280 -11.25 1.18 -18.08
CA GLU A 280 -12.15 1.93 -17.18
C GLU A 280 -11.40 2.93 -16.28
N THR A 281 -10.10 2.72 -16.09
CA THR A 281 -9.26 3.52 -15.19
C THR A 281 -7.80 3.50 -15.65
N TYR A 282 -6.90 4.15 -14.92
CA TYR A 282 -5.47 4.20 -15.21
C TYR A 282 -4.64 3.56 -14.10
N LYS A 283 -3.58 2.86 -14.50
CA LYS A 283 -2.51 2.44 -13.60
C LYS A 283 -1.46 3.54 -13.51
N ILE A 284 -1.36 4.11 -12.33
CA ILE A 284 -0.45 5.21 -12.06
C ILE A 284 0.98 4.70 -11.88
N ARG A 285 1.94 5.42 -12.47
CA ARG A 285 3.37 5.14 -12.45
C ARG A 285 4.12 6.41 -12.10
N TRP A 286 4.78 6.39 -10.94
CA TRP A 286 5.54 7.52 -10.45
C TRP A 286 6.92 7.57 -11.11
N PRO A 287 7.28 8.67 -11.80
CA PRO A 287 8.62 8.89 -12.34
C PRO A 287 9.50 9.71 -11.39
N ARG A 288 10.81 9.54 -11.50
CA ARG A 288 11.83 10.49 -11.02
C ARG A 288 12.92 10.68 -12.07
N THR A 289 13.64 11.79 -12.02
CA THR A 289 14.79 11.99 -12.91
C THR A 289 15.92 11.01 -12.56
N ALA A 290 16.41 10.27 -13.57
CA ALA A 290 17.45 9.26 -13.37
C ALA A 290 18.86 9.87 -13.45
N ILE A 291 19.14 10.57 -14.56
CA ILE A 291 20.40 11.25 -14.84
C ILE A 291 20.10 12.50 -15.68
N GLU A 292 20.43 13.67 -15.13
CA GLU A 292 20.17 14.99 -15.75
C GLU A 292 20.68 15.08 -17.20
N GLU A 293 21.89 14.59 -17.47
CA GLU A 293 22.52 14.67 -18.80
C GLU A 293 21.84 13.79 -19.87
N THR A 294 21.09 12.75 -19.46
CA THR A 294 20.51 11.77 -20.39
C THR A 294 19.06 12.05 -20.76
N GLY A 295 18.36 12.89 -20.00
CA GLY A 295 16.91 13.09 -20.15
C GLY A 295 16.07 11.85 -19.80
N ALA A 296 16.63 10.86 -19.10
CA ALA A 296 15.92 9.63 -18.74
C ALA A 296 15.08 9.76 -17.46
N LEU A 297 13.97 9.02 -17.42
CA LEU A 297 13.06 8.90 -16.29
C LEU A 297 13.16 7.53 -15.65
N GLN A 298 13.39 7.47 -14.34
CA GLN A 298 13.35 6.24 -13.57
C GLN A 298 11.99 6.07 -12.88
N PHE A 299 11.39 4.90 -13.03
CA PHE A 299 10.12 4.52 -12.43
C PHE A 299 10.31 3.63 -11.19
N ALA A 300 9.28 3.54 -10.35
CA ALA A 300 9.30 2.67 -9.17
C ALA A 300 9.40 1.16 -9.50
N VAL A 301 8.97 0.77 -10.70
CA VAL A 301 8.97 -0.61 -11.22
C VAL A 301 9.37 -0.62 -12.69
N ASP A 302 9.71 -1.80 -13.20
CA ASP A 302 10.00 -2.00 -14.62
C ASP A 302 8.85 -1.50 -15.51
N ILE A 303 9.23 -0.86 -16.63
CA ILE A 303 8.29 -0.43 -17.67
C ILE A 303 8.67 -1.18 -18.96
N PRO A 304 7.81 -2.07 -19.49
CA PRO A 304 8.10 -2.75 -20.74
C PRO A 304 8.18 -1.78 -21.92
N GLU A 305 9.09 -2.06 -22.86
CA GLU A 305 9.10 -1.40 -24.18
C GLU A 305 7.75 -1.62 -24.90
N GLY A 306 7.27 -0.61 -25.62
CA GLY A 306 5.94 -0.60 -26.23
C GLY A 306 4.79 -0.26 -25.27
N THR A 307 5.08 -0.04 -23.98
CA THR A 307 4.07 0.47 -23.04
C THR A 307 3.63 1.86 -23.47
N VAL A 308 2.31 2.08 -23.49
CA VAL A 308 1.73 3.39 -23.81
C VAL A 308 1.44 4.14 -22.52
N LEU A 309 2.06 5.30 -22.36
CA LEU A 309 1.94 6.18 -21.20
C LEU A 309 1.22 7.47 -21.57
N ARG A 310 0.44 8.01 -20.62
CA ARG A 310 -0.09 9.38 -20.65
C ARG A 310 0.37 10.15 -19.45
N ILE A 311 0.54 11.46 -19.58
CA ILE A 311 0.71 12.32 -18.42
C ILE A 311 -0.63 12.49 -17.74
N MET A 312 -0.64 12.29 -16.43
CA MET A 312 -1.79 12.49 -15.56
C MET A 312 -1.51 13.60 -14.57
N HIS A 313 -2.53 14.37 -14.25
CA HIS A 313 -2.47 15.39 -13.22
C HIS A 313 -3.38 15.00 -12.05
N GLY A 314 -2.89 15.16 -10.82
CA GLY A 314 -3.67 15.02 -9.60
C GLY A 314 -3.40 16.18 -8.65
N ASN A 315 -4.46 16.82 -8.18
CA ASN A 315 -4.36 17.90 -7.21
C ASN A 315 -4.75 17.42 -5.79
N ARG A 316 -4.44 18.22 -4.76
CA ARG A 316 -4.75 17.91 -3.35
C ARG A 316 -6.20 17.47 -3.12
N ALA A 317 -7.18 18.18 -3.69
CA ALA A 317 -8.60 17.86 -3.51
C ALA A 317 -8.97 16.53 -4.18
N ASP A 318 -8.47 16.27 -5.39
CA ASP A 318 -8.74 15.02 -6.11
C ASP A 318 -8.15 13.81 -5.37
N GLN A 319 -6.97 13.97 -4.77
CA GLN A 319 -6.33 12.92 -3.98
C GLN A 319 -7.15 12.61 -2.72
N ILE A 320 -7.61 13.63 -1.97
CA ILE A 320 -8.48 13.44 -0.80
C ILE A 320 -9.77 12.72 -1.23
N ALA A 321 -10.42 13.21 -2.29
CA ALA A 321 -11.65 12.63 -2.81
C ALA A 321 -11.46 11.16 -3.25
N SER A 322 -10.30 10.79 -3.81
CA SER A 322 -10.03 9.40 -4.17
C SER A 322 -9.92 8.47 -2.96
N ALA A 323 -9.39 8.95 -1.83
CA ALA A 323 -9.35 8.17 -0.59
C ALA A 323 -10.76 7.94 -0.04
N GLU A 324 -11.60 8.98 -0.01
CA GLU A 324 -13.02 8.89 0.33
C GLU A 324 -13.77 7.92 -0.60
N GLN A 325 -13.49 7.98 -1.91
CA GLN A 325 -14.13 7.11 -2.88
C GLN A 325 -13.74 5.64 -2.68
N ALA A 326 -12.47 5.34 -2.37
CA ALA A 326 -12.05 3.97 -2.06
C ALA A 326 -12.83 3.39 -0.86
N ALA A 327 -13.08 4.21 0.16
CA ALA A 327 -13.92 3.85 1.31
C ALA A 327 -15.40 3.67 0.93
N ALA A 328 -15.97 4.59 0.13
CA ALA A 328 -17.34 4.51 -0.33
C ALA A 328 -17.59 3.25 -1.18
N ASP A 329 -16.63 2.92 -2.06
CA ASP A 329 -16.65 1.70 -2.86
C ASP A 329 -16.62 0.46 -1.95
N ALA A 330 -15.83 0.50 -0.86
CA ALA A 330 -15.75 -0.61 0.07
C ALA A 330 -17.09 -0.85 0.79
N VAL A 331 -17.75 0.23 1.25
CA VAL A 331 -19.09 0.17 1.85
C VAL A 331 -20.12 -0.36 0.84
N SER A 332 -20.06 0.09 -0.41
CA SER A 332 -21.01 -0.32 -1.45
C SER A 332 -20.85 -1.78 -1.87
N LEU A 333 -19.63 -2.33 -1.80
CA LEU A 333 -19.33 -3.72 -2.20
C LEU A 333 -19.47 -4.72 -1.05
N CYS A 334 -19.50 -4.25 0.20
CA CYS A 334 -19.65 -5.09 1.38
C CYS A 334 -21.09 -5.61 1.51
N ASP A 335 -21.25 -6.93 1.68
CA ASP A 335 -22.53 -7.52 2.05
C ASP A 335 -22.70 -7.45 3.57
N GLY A 336 -23.38 -6.41 4.03
CA GLY A 336 -23.53 -6.09 5.45
C GLY A 336 -22.59 -4.97 5.90
N ASN A 337 -22.27 -4.94 7.18
CA ASN A 337 -21.38 -3.92 7.76
C ASN A 337 -19.92 -4.35 7.70
N ILE A 338 -19.03 -3.36 7.68
CA ILE A 338 -17.59 -3.54 7.77
C ILE A 338 -17.19 -3.62 9.25
N ALA A 339 -16.53 -4.70 9.64
CA ALA A 339 -15.97 -4.87 10.97
C ALA A 339 -14.73 -3.99 11.19
N GLY A 340 -13.93 -3.79 10.14
CA GLY A 340 -12.75 -2.94 10.13
C GLY A 340 -11.97 -3.04 8.82
N ALA A 341 -11.00 -2.15 8.62
CA ALA A 341 -10.20 -2.11 7.39
C ALA A 341 -8.72 -1.80 7.61
N PHE A 342 -7.89 -2.34 6.70
CA PHE A 342 -6.48 -2.03 6.56
C PHE A 342 -6.29 -1.10 5.35
N VAL A 343 -5.54 -0.02 5.53
CA VAL A 343 -5.33 0.99 4.50
C VAL A 343 -3.85 1.10 4.14
N TYR A 344 -3.59 1.06 2.84
CA TYR A 344 -2.26 1.24 2.25
C TYR A 344 -2.33 2.49 1.36
N ASP A 345 -1.70 3.58 1.81
CA ASP A 345 -1.76 4.88 1.10
C ASP A 345 -0.36 5.31 0.67
N CYS A 346 -0.19 5.80 -0.55
CA CYS A 346 1.15 6.11 -1.06
C CYS A 346 1.81 7.28 -0.33
N ALA A 347 3.08 7.14 0.07
CA ALA A 347 3.88 8.24 0.61
C ALA A 347 4.00 9.44 -0.36
N CYS A 348 3.85 9.21 -1.67
CA CYS A 348 3.79 10.30 -2.65
C CYS A 348 2.58 11.23 -2.42
N ARG A 349 1.47 10.73 -1.89
CA ARG A 349 0.27 11.54 -1.63
C ARG A 349 0.49 12.53 -0.50
N GLN A 350 1.32 12.18 0.49
CA GLN A 350 1.76 13.12 1.54
C GLN A 350 2.43 14.37 0.95
N ILE A 351 3.24 14.20 -0.12
CA ILE A 351 3.88 15.32 -0.84
C ILE A 351 2.84 16.26 -1.48
N LEU A 352 1.68 15.74 -1.90
CA LEU A 352 0.58 16.53 -2.47
C LEU A 352 -0.35 17.12 -1.41
N PHE A 353 -0.48 16.45 -0.26
CA PHE A 353 -1.34 16.90 0.82
C PHE A 353 -0.71 18.03 1.62
N ASP A 354 0.62 18.15 1.67
CA ASP A 354 1.34 19.00 2.61
C ASP A 354 0.85 18.72 4.05
N ASP A 355 0.00 19.58 4.62
CA ASP A 355 -0.59 19.45 5.96
C ASP A 355 -1.97 18.76 6.01
N ALA A 356 -2.52 18.32 4.87
CA ALA A 356 -3.86 17.73 4.76
C ALA A 356 -3.94 16.21 4.90
N PHE A 357 -2.87 15.50 5.19
CA PHE A 357 -2.94 14.03 5.21
C PHE A 357 -4.04 13.53 6.15
N SER A 358 -4.23 14.21 7.29
CA SER A 358 -5.34 13.92 8.21
C SER A 358 -6.73 14.05 7.55
N SER A 359 -6.93 14.97 6.61
CA SER A 359 -8.21 15.12 5.91
C SER A 359 -8.52 13.91 5.02
N ALA A 360 -7.51 13.30 4.39
CA ALA A 360 -7.70 12.06 3.63
C ALA A 360 -8.07 10.90 4.57
N VAL A 361 -7.41 10.81 5.73
CA VAL A 361 -7.73 9.82 6.77
C VAL A 361 -9.16 10.03 7.31
N ASP A 362 -9.55 11.27 7.62
CA ASP A 362 -10.88 11.64 8.10
C ASP A 362 -11.97 11.26 7.09
N GLY A 363 -11.70 11.47 5.80
CA GLY A 363 -12.58 11.08 4.70
C GLY A 363 -12.82 9.56 4.63
N ILE A 364 -11.75 8.76 4.78
CA ILE A 364 -11.85 7.30 4.85
C ILE A 364 -12.66 6.86 6.07
N THR A 365 -12.32 7.37 7.26
CA THR A 365 -12.83 6.86 8.53
C THR A 365 -14.29 7.25 8.75
N SER A 366 -14.68 8.47 8.36
CA SER A 366 -16.07 8.92 8.39
C SER A 366 -16.97 8.13 7.43
N THR A 367 -16.44 7.74 6.27
CA THR A 367 -17.18 6.96 5.27
C THR A 367 -17.36 5.50 5.69
N LEU A 368 -16.30 4.84 6.18
CA LEU A 368 -16.36 3.44 6.63
C LEU A 368 -17.17 3.26 7.91
N SER A 369 -17.09 4.21 8.85
CA SER A 369 -17.69 4.09 10.19
C SER A 369 -17.28 2.80 10.94
N ALA A 370 -16.05 2.34 10.73
CA ALA A 370 -15.45 1.15 11.33
C ALA A 370 -14.00 1.43 11.77
N PRO A 371 -13.40 0.61 12.66
CA PRO A 371 -11.98 0.69 13.00
C PRO A 371 -11.09 0.57 11.76
N VAL A 372 -10.08 1.46 11.66
CA VAL A 372 -9.20 1.55 10.50
C VAL A 372 -7.77 1.74 10.97
N ALA A 373 -6.81 1.04 10.39
CA ALA A 373 -5.41 1.40 10.51
C ALA A 373 -4.69 1.29 9.17
N GLY A 374 -3.65 2.09 9.01
CA GLY A 374 -2.86 2.08 7.81
C GLY A 374 -1.51 2.76 7.96
N PHE A 375 -0.79 2.79 6.85
CA PHE A 375 0.51 3.44 6.77
C PHE A 375 0.80 4.00 5.38
N GLU A 376 1.77 4.91 5.34
CA GLU A 376 2.26 5.51 4.11
C GLU A 376 3.26 4.56 3.42
N THR A 377 2.96 4.06 2.23
CA THR A 377 3.72 3.01 1.55
C THR A 377 4.66 3.55 0.46
N TYR A 378 5.62 2.75 -0.01
CA TYR A 378 6.40 3.03 -1.24
C TYR A 378 5.77 2.49 -2.53
N GLY A 379 4.51 2.08 -2.45
CA GLY A 379 3.73 1.54 -3.54
C GLY A 379 2.74 0.54 -3.02
N GLU A 380 1.55 0.56 -3.61
CA GLU A 380 0.43 -0.21 -3.13
C GLU A 380 0.27 -1.48 -3.97
N LEU A 381 -0.14 -2.56 -3.31
CA LEU A 381 -0.55 -3.80 -3.98
C LEU A 381 -2.06 -3.88 -3.96
N CYS A 382 -2.66 -4.01 -5.14
CA CYS A 382 -4.06 -4.36 -5.31
C CYS A 382 -4.21 -5.15 -6.59
N MET A 383 -4.56 -6.44 -6.44
CA MET A 383 -4.81 -7.36 -7.54
C MET A 383 -6.20 -7.94 -7.39
N GLN A 384 -7.08 -7.56 -8.32
CA GLN A 384 -8.43 -8.11 -8.44
C GLN A 384 -8.49 -9.18 -9.54
N ALA A 385 -9.53 -10.00 -9.53
CA ALA A 385 -9.70 -11.06 -10.52
C ALA A 385 -9.71 -10.50 -11.95
N GLY A 386 -8.89 -11.07 -12.84
CA GLY A 386 -8.78 -10.66 -14.24
C GLY A 386 -7.83 -9.49 -14.52
N GLN A 387 -7.27 -8.85 -13.49
CA GLN A 387 -6.23 -7.84 -13.68
C GLN A 387 -4.88 -8.47 -14.06
N LEU A 388 -4.13 -7.76 -14.90
CA LEU A 388 -2.82 -8.17 -15.44
C LEU A 388 -1.64 -7.42 -14.84
N SER A 389 -1.89 -6.62 -13.80
CA SER A 389 -0.89 -5.89 -13.05
C SER A 389 -1.48 -5.60 -11.67
N GLY A 390 -0.67 -5.69 -10.61
CA GLY A 390 -1.14 -5.51 -9.24
C GLY A 390 -0.42 -4.43 -8.45
N PHE A 391 0.63 -3.80 -9.00
CA PHE A 391 1.33 -2.72 -8.33
C PHE A 391 0.80 -1.35 -8.78
N HIS A 392 0.68 -0.45 -7.82
CA HIS A 392 0.13 0.89 -7.99
C HIS A 392 1.05 1.92 -7.32
N ASN A 393 0.98 3.15 -7.81
CA ASN A 393 1.58 4.31 -7.16
C ASN A 393 0.51 5.37 -6.96
N THR A 394 0.66 6.21 -5.94
CA THR A 394 -0.22 7.35 -5.72
C THR A 394 -1.70 6.95 -5.58
N THR A 395 -1.94 5.74 -5.06
CA THR A 395 -3.28 5.22 -4.78
C THR A 395 -3.54 5.10 -3.28
N THR A 396 -4.83 4.95 -2.96
CA THR A 396 -5.30 4.43 -1.67
C THR A 396 -5.88 3.04 -1.93
N VAL A 397 -5.35 2.01 -1.27
CA VAL A 397 -5.87 0.65 -1.28
C VAL A 397 -6.46 0.30 0.07
N LEU A 398 -7.69 -0.22 0.07
CA LEU A 398 -8.38 -0.70 1.26
C LEU A 398 -8.57 -2.22 1.18
N PHE A 399 -8.36 -2.89 2.31
CA PHE A 399 -8.81 -4.25 2.55
C PHE A 399 -9.75 -4.24 3.75
N ALA A 400 -11.04 -4.47 3.53
CA ALA A 400 -12.07 -4.42 4.56
C ALA A 400 -12.61 -5.83 4.88
N LEU A 401 -12.73 -6.12 6.17
CA LEU A 401 -13.35 -7.35 6.66
C LEU A 401 -14.82 -7.07 7.01
N PRO A 402 -15.78 -7.88 6.54
CA PRO A 402 -17.16 -7.81 7.00
C PRO A 402 -17.31 -8.31 8.45
N GLU A 403 -18.33 -7.80 9.16
CA GLU A 403 -18.80 -8.32 10.46
C GLU A 403 -19.04 -9.82 10.44
#